data_AF-A0A960ZTH4-F1
#
_entry.id   AF-A0A960ZTH4-F1
#
_cell.length_a   1.000
_cell.length_b   1.000
_cell.length_c   1.000
_cell.angle_alpha   90.00
_cell.angle_beta   90.00
_cell.angle_gamma   90.00
#
_symmetry.space_group_name_H-M   'P 1'
#
loop_
_entity.id
_entity.type
_entity.pdbx_description
1 polymer ?
#
loop_
_entity_poly.entity_id
_entity_poly.type
_entity_poly.pdbx_seq_one_letter_code
_entity_poly.pdbx_strand_id
1 'polypeptide(L)'
;MKLFKLIASKSGNVVFDDRIEAPSPREAREQMKALLGLQSLTGVVYAITEIPVDLIQSIVDARIAESLQRVHNGQPPPTVEALIRPLANQAVREQLASLRAGQAADEAPAPPRRFDAFAPVADQIVPPSPTPEPQGTKRTSVTVEGKLVDWKVVKKLYLRCRSIKQTAAHFKLSPNTVKARIRREGWGA
;
A
#
# COMPACT_ATOMS: atom_id res chain seq x y z
N MET A 1 27.17 0.59 -12.91
CA MET A 1 25.72 0.88 -12.80
C MET A 1 25.57 2.00 -11.78
N LYS A 2 24.68 2.96 -12.01
CA LYS A 2 24.42 4.07 -11.07
C LYS A 2 23.06 3.89 -10.43
N LEU A 3 22.92 4.35 -9.20
CA LEU A 3 21.64 4.34 -8.50
C LEU A 3 21.03 5.74 -8.55
N PHE A 4 19.77 5.85 -8.94
CA PHE A 4 19.04 7.11 -8.97
C PHE A 4 17.87 7.06 -8.01
N LYS A 5 17.62 8.15 -7.29
CA LYS A 5 16.35 8.38 -6.60
C LYS A 5 15.42 9.12 -7.55
N LEU A 6 14.20 8.62 -7.72
CA LEU A 6 13.19 9.23 -8.57
C LEU A 6 11.93 9.48 -7.76
N ILE A 7 11.41 10.69 -7.89
CA ILE A 7 10.14 11.11 -7.29
C ILE A 7 9.31 11.71 -8.41
N ALA A 8 8.08 11.25 -8.57
CA ALA A 8 7.14 11.77 -9.55
C ALA A 8 5.78 12.03 -8.91
N SER A 9 5.18 13.16 -9.28
CA SER A 9 3.85 13.57 -8.84
C SER A 9 2.94 13.91 -10.02
N LYS A 10 1.65 13.60 -9.88
CA LYS A 10 0.61 13.89 -10.86
C LYS A 10 -0.60 14.47 -10.14
N SER A 11 -1.02 15.66 -10.56
CA SER A 11 -2.15 16.38 -9.95
C SER A 11 -2.01 16.57 -8.43
N GLY A 12 -0.79 16.81 -7.95
CA GLY A 12 -0.47 17.02 -6.53
C GLY A 12 -0.28 15.75 -5.70
N ASN A 13 -0.46 14.56 -6.28
CA ASN A 13 -0.23 13.29 -5.59
C ASN A 13 1.07 12.65 -6.05
N VAL A 14 1.88 12.13 -5.12
CA VAL A 14 3.07 11.34 -5.44
C VAL A 14 2.62 10.01 -6.04
N VAL A 15 3.00 9.76 -7.29
CA VAL A 15 2.66 8.54 -8.04
C VAL A 15 3.85 7.59 -8.15
N PHE A 16 5.07 8.10 -7.92
CA PHE A 16 6.29 7.31 -7.94
C PHE A 16 7.26 7.87 -6.91
N ASP A 17 7.80 7.00 -6.05
CA ASP A 17 8.85 7.35 -5.11
C ASP A 17 9.73 6.12 -4.86
N ASP A 18 10.74 5.92 -5.71
CA ASP A 18 11.58 4.73 -5.64
C ASP A 18 13.01 4.99 -6.11
N ARG A 19 13.87 4.00 -5.96
CA ARG A 19 15.25 4.00 -6.44
C ARG A 19 15.36 3.06 -7.64
N ILE A 20 16.03 3.53 -8.69
CA ILE A 20 16.22 2.76 -9.92
C ILE A 20 17.71 2.67 -10.22
N GLU A 21 18.17 1.46 -10.52
CA GLU A 21 19.50 1.22 -11.07
C GLU A 21 19.48 1.39 -12.59
N ALA A 22 20.31 2.31 -13.08
CA ALA A 22 20.45 2.58 -14.50
C ALA A 22 21.87 3.10 -14.79
N PRO A 23 22.35 2.97 -16.04
CA PRO A 23 23.63 3.58 -16.44
C PRO A 23 23.51 5.10 -16.66
N SER A 24 22.31 5.63 -16.94
CA SER A 24 22.08 7.04 -17.20
C SER A 24 20.74 7.56 -16.64
N PRO A 25 20.61 8.89 -16.37
CA PRO A 25 19.34 9.48 -15.95
C PRO A 25 18.22 9.29 -16.98
N ARG A 26 18.58 9.23 -18.27
CA ARG A 26 17.63 9.01 -19.36
C ARG A 26 17.03 7.62 -19.29
N GLU A 27 17.84 6.61 -19.03
CA GLU A 27 17.35 5.24 -18.85
C GLU A 27 16.53 5.07 -17.58
N ALA A 28 16.95 5.71 -16.48
CA ALA A 28 16.15 5.75 -15.25
C ALA A 28 14.76 6.35 -15.49
N ARG A 29 14.67 7.42 -16.31
CA ARG A 29 13.40 8.03 -16.72
C ARG A 29 12.54 7.06 -17.54
N GLU A 30 13.13 6.35 -18.49
CA GLU A 30 12.43 5.37 -19.33
C GLU A 30 11.91 4.19 -18.50
N GLN A 31 12.70 3.70 -17.54
CA GLN A 31 12.28 2.67 -16.60
C GLN A 31 11.13 3.16 -15.71
N MET A 32 11.22 4.37 -15.13
CA MET A 32 10.13 4.97 -14.36
C MET A 32 8.84 5.09 -15.19
N LYS A 33 8.96 5.48 -16.47
CA LYS A 33 7.84 5.57 -17.39
C LYS A 33 7.19 4.20 -17.62
N ALA A 34 8.00 3.15 -17.79
CA ALA A 34 7.53 1.77 -17.91
C ALA A 34 6.83 1.28 -16.63
N LEU A 35 7.40 1.55 -15.46
CA LEU A 35 6.81 1.18 -14.15
C LEU A 35 5.48 1.89 -13.89
N LEU A 36 5.34 3.15 -14.34
CA LEU A 36 4.07 3.88 -14.27
C LEU A 36 3.06 3.45 -15.34
N GLY A 37 3.43 2.59 -16.28
CA GLY A 37 2.57 2.17 -17.39
C GLY A 37 2.18 3.31 -18.32
N LEU A 38 2.99 4.38 -18.39
CA LEU A 38 2.70 5.57 -19.19
C LEU A 38 3.49 5.55 -20.50
N GLN A 39 2.89 6.04 -21.58
CA GLN A 39 3.64 6.25 -22.84
C GLN A 39 4.42 7.57 -22.84
N SER A 40 3.98 8.55 -22.03
CA SER A 40 4.67 9.82 -21.83
C SER A 40 4.49 10.32 -20.38
N LEU A 41 5.47 11.10 -19.91
CA LEU A 41 5.40 11.76 -18.59
C LEU A 41 4.70 13.12 -18.64
N THR A 42 3.88 13.36 -19.69
CA THR A 42 3.16 14.63 -19.83
C THR A 42 2.17 14.80 -18.68
N GLY A 43 2.24 15.94 -17.98
CA GLY A 43 1.44 16.20 -16.79
C GLY A 43 1.94 15.51 -15.51
N VAL A 44 3.13 14.92 -15.55
CA VAL A 44 3.83 14.38 -14.37
C VAL A 44 5.03 15.27 -14.09
N VAL A 45 5.09 15.82 -12.87
CA VAL A 45 6.27 16.55 -12.38
C VAL A 45 7.19 15.53 -11.73
N TYR A 46 8.45 15.46 -12.15
CA TYR A 46 9.39 14.48 -11.62
C TYR A 46 10.78 15.07 -11.38
N ALA A 47 11.50 14.48 -10.44
CA ALA A 47 12.90 14.76 -10.13
C ALA A 47 13.71 13.46 -10.20
N ILE A 48 14.91 13.55 -10.76
CA ILE A 48 15.86 12.42 -10.86
C ILE A 48 17.18 12.90 -10.27
N THR A 49 17.64 12.22 -9.23
CA THR A 49 18.91 12.56 -8.55
C THR A 49 19.81 11.32 -8.50
N GLU A 50 21.06 11.48 -8.90
CA GLU A 50 22.08 10.43 -8.78
C GLU A 50 22.49 10.24 -7.33
N ILE A 51 22.54 8.99 -6.88
CA ILE A 51 23.07 8.59 -5.57
C ILE A 51 24.51 8.10 -5.79
N PRO A 52 25.53 8.79 -5.25
CA PRO A 52 26.93 8.39 -5.38
C PRO A 52 27.25 7.21 -4.44
N VAL A 53 26.86 6.00 -4.84
CA VAL A 53 26.99 4.77 -4.04
C VAL A 53 28.45 4.50 -3.66
N ASP A 54 29.39 4.70 -4.57
CA ASP A 54 30.82 4.47 -4.33
C ASP A 54 31.37 5.34 -3.20
N LEU A 55 30.94 6.61 -3.14
CA LEU A 55 31.30 7.52 -2.06
C LEU A 55 30.72 7.04 -0.73
N ILE A 56 29.43 6.64 -0.73
CA ILE A 56 28.77 6.14 0.48
C ILE A 56 29.48 4.88 1.01
N GLN A 57 29.83 3.94 0.14
CA GLN A 57 30.56 2.73 0.51
C GLN A 57 31.91 3.09 1.13
N SER A 58 32.69 3.97 0.49
CA SER A 58 33.99 4.40 1.04
C SER A 58 33.90 5.02 2.44
N ILE A 59 32.86 5.82 2.69
CA ILE A 59 32.60 6.45 4.00
C ILE A 59 32.23 5.38 5.03
N VAL A 60 31.36 4.44 4.68
CA VAL A 60 30.93 3.37 5.57
C VAL A 60 32.10 2.45 5.92
N ASP A 61 32.91 2.06 4.93
CA ASP A 61 34.09 1.21 5.14
C ASP A 61 35.10 1.90 6.05
N ALA A 62 35.40 3.18 5.81
CA ALA A 62 36.26 3.99 6.67
C ALA A 62 35.70 4.06 8.10
N ARG A 63 34.39 4.22 8.26
CA ARG A 63 33.75 4.31 9.58
C ARG A 63 33.74 2.98 10.32
N ILE A 64 33.57 1.87 9.62
CA ILE A 64 33.65 0.52 10.19
C ILE A 64 35.09 0.23 10.61
N ALA A 65 36.07 0.53 9.76
CA ALA A 65 37.49 0.36 10.07
C ALA A 65 37.90 1.18 11.31
N GLU A 66 37.50 2.46 11.36
CA GLU A 66 37.70 3.31 12.53
C GLU A 66 37.07 2.70 13.80
N SER A 67 35.84 2.21 13.69
CA SER A 67 35.13 1.60 14.82
C SER A 67 35.81 0.34 15.32
N LEU A 68 36.28 -0.52 14.40
CA LEU A 68 37.02 -1.74 14.74
C LEU A 68 38.36 -1.42 15.40
N GLN A 69 39.07 -0.40 14.92
CA GLN A 69 40.34 0.04 15.51
C GLN A 69 40.15 0.58 16.93
N ARG A 70 39.08 1.34 17.19
CA ARG A 70 38.73 1.80 18.55
C ARG A 70 38.46 0.63 19.49
N VAL A 71 37.69 -0.36 19.05
CA VAL A 71 37.42 -1.58 19.84
C VAL A 71 38.72 -2.33 20.13
N HIS A 72 39.60 -2.50 19.14
CA HIS A 72 40.89 -3.15 19.32
C HIS A 72 41.78 -2.41 20.33
N ASN A 73 41.76 -1.08 20.30
CA ASN A 73 42.51 -0.22 21.21
C ASN A 73 41.86 -0.09 22.61
N GLY A 74 40.82 -0.88 22.91
CA GLY A 74 40.13 -0.86 24.20
C GLY A 74 39.34 0.42 24.48
N GLN A 75 39.06 1.24 23.47
CA GLN A 75 38.24 2.43 23.63
C GLN A 75 36.75 2.06 23.60
N PRO A 76 35.93 2.58 24.54
CA PRO A 76 34.50 2.30 24.58
C PRO A 76 33.78 2.90 23.37
N PRO A 77 32.63 2.31 22.96
CA PRO A 77 31.87 2.78 21.82
C PRO A 77 31.34 4.21 22.04
N PRO A 78 31.17 5.01 20.96
CA PRO A 78 30.91 6.44 21.04
C PRO A 78 29.51 6.80 21.56
N THR A 79 28.55 5.86 21.57
CA THR A 79 27.17 6.11 22.00
C THR A 79 26.54 4.90 22.69
N VAL A 80 25.68 5.19 23.67
CA VAL A 80 24.95 4.22 24.50
C VAL A 80 24.09 3.26 23.66
N GLU A 81 23.54 3.72 22.54
CA GLU A 81 22.76 2.89 21.62
C GLU A 81 23.57 1.74 20.99
N ALA A 82 24.88 1.94 20.76
CA ALA A 82 25.76 0.90 20.25
C ALA A 82 26.04 -0.20 21.29
N LEU A 83 25.97 0.12 22.59
CA LEU A 83 26.03 -0.85 23.68
C LEU A 83 24.72 -1.63 23.83
N ILE A 84 23.58 -0.98 23.60
CA ILE A 84 22.25 -1.59 23.82
C ILE A 84 21.86 -2.51 22.68
N ARG A 85 22.28 -2.23 21.44
CA ARG A 85 21.84 -2.96 20.24
C ARG A 85 22.07 -4.49 20.29
N PRO A 86 23.23 -5.01 20.74
CA PRO A 86 23.45 -6.45 20.86
C PRO A 86 22.51 -7.10 21.89
N LEU A 87 22.34 -6.46 23.06
CA LEU A 87 21.49 -6.93 24.14
C LEU A 87 20.00 -6.90 23.76
N ALA A 88 19.55 -5.83 23.11
CA ALA A 88 18.18 -5.72 22.61
C ALA A 88 17.86 -6.77 21.54
N ASN A 89 18.79 -7.03 20.62
CA ASN A 89 18.64 -8.07 19.61
C ASN A 89 18.54 -9.48 20.22
N GLN A 90 19.28 -9.73 21.31
CA GLN A 90 19.23 -10.99 22.03
C GLN A 90 17.87 -11.17 22.74
N ALA A 91 17.40 -10.15 23.47
CA ALA A 91 16.12 -10.19 24.16
C ALA A 91 14.92 -10.40 23.19
N VAL A 92 14.95 -9.77 22.01
CA VAL A 92 13.91 -9.96 20.99
C VAL A 92 13.90 -11.39 20.44
N ARG A 93 15.08 -12.00 20.25
CA ARG A 93 15.18 -13.41 19.81
C ARG A 93 14.62 -14.36 20.87
N GLU A 94 14.90 -14.11 22.14
CA GLU A 94 14.39 -14.89 23.27
C GLU A 94 12.86 -14.79 23.34
N GLN A 95 12.29 -13.57 23.27
CA GLN A 95 10.84 -13.39 23.25
C GLN A 95 10.16 -14.09 22.07
N LEU A 96 10.75 -14.02 20.87
CA LEU A 96 10.25 -14.73 19.69
C LEU A 96 10.32 -16.26 19.86
N ALA A 97 11.37 -16.78 20.50
CA ALA A 97 11.48 -18.19 20.81
C ALA A 97 10.41 -18.64 21.81
N SER A 98 10.14 -17.84 22.85
CA SER A 98 9.08 -18.08 23.83
C SER A 98 7.68 -18.09 23.20
N LEU A 99 7.39 -17.14 22.30
CA LEU A 99 6.12 -17.08 21.58
C LEU A 99 5.90 -18.27 20.65
N ARG A 100 6.96 -18.69 19.94
CA ARG A 100 6.92 -19.90 19.11
C ARG A 100 6.72 -21.18 19.92
N ALA A 101 7.36 -21.28 21.08
CA ALA A 101 7.17 -22.39 22.00
C ALA A 101 5.72 -22.43 22.56
N GLY A 102 5.14 -21.26 22.85
CA GLY A 102 3.74 -21.15 23.26
C GLY A 102 2.74 -21.55 22.17
N GLN A 103 2.97 -21.12 20.93
CA GLN A 103 2.12 -21.55 19.79
C GLN A 103 2.23 -23.06 19.51
N ALA A 104 3.42 -23.64 19.64
CA ALA A 104 3.60 -25.08 19.45
C ALA A 104 2.90 -25.94 20.54
N ALA A 105 2.65 -25.37 21.73
CA ALA A 105 1.92 -26.06 22.80
C ALA A 105 0.40 -26.02 22.60
N ASP A 106 -0.13 -24.98 21.95
CA ASP A 106 -1.56 -24.83 21.63
C ASP A 106 -1.94 -25.61 20.35
N GLU A 107 -0.95 -25.93 19.50
CA GLU A 107 -1.10 -26.72 18.28
C GLU A 107 -0.75 -28.20 18.50
N ALA A 108 -1.27 -28.81 19.57
CA ALA A 108 -1.33 -30.26 19.65
C ALA A 108 -2.34 -30.76 18.59
N PRO A 109 -1.97 -31.65 17.66
CA PRO A 109 -2.89 -32.14 16.65
C PRO A 109 -4.01 -32.90 17.33
N ALA A 110 -5.23 -32.35 17.27
CA ALA A 110 -6.43 -33.09 17.68
C ALA A 110 -6.43 -34.43 16.91
N PRO A 111 -6.70 -35.56 17.59
CA PRO A 111 -6.68 -36.87 16.94
C PRO A 111 -7.61 -36.86 15.72
N PRO A 112 -7.23 -37.51 14.60
CA PRO A 112 -8.01 -37.48 13.37
C PRO A 112 -9.41 -38.03 13.64
N ARG A 113 -10.42 -37.14 13.62
CA ARG A 113 -11.82 -37.55 13.70
C ARG A 113 -12.20 -38.18 12.37
N ARG A 114 -12.40 -39.49 12.35
CA ARG A 114 -12.97 -40.20 11.21
C ARG A 114 -14.42 -39.75 11.04
N PHE A 115 -14.72 -39.13 9.90
CA PHE A 115 -16.08 -38.74 9.55
C PHE A 115 -16.93 -40.01 9.42
N ASP A 116 -17.98 -40.12 10.25
CA ASP A 116 -18.95 -41.20 10.21
C ASP A 116 -20.28 -40.65 9.70
N ALA A 117 -20.68 -41.06 8.50
CA ALA A 117 -21.87 -40.58 7.81
C ALA A 117 -23.18 -41.20 8.34
N PHE A 118 -23.11 -42.19 9.24
CA PHE A 118 -24.27 -42.90 9.80
C PHE A 118 -24.43 -42.75 11.31
N ALA A 119 -23.62 -41.92 11.94
CA ALA A 119 -23.88 -41.50 13.31
C ALA A 119 -25.20 -40.69 13.34
N PRO A 120 -26.17 -41.03 14.21
CA PRO A 120 -27.41 -40.26 14.32
C PRO A 120 -27.08 -38.87 14.86
N VAL A 121 -27.07 -37.88 13.96
CA VAL A 121 -26.96 -36.47 14.32
C VAL A 121 -28.27 -36.08 14.99
N ALA A 122 -28.24 -35.92 16.31
CA ALA A 122 -29.31 -35.23 17.01
C ALA A 122 -29.42 -33.82 16.40
N ASP A 123 -30.61 -33.49 15.90
CA ASP A 123 -30.99 -32.21 15.29
C ASP A 123 -30.37 -31.02 16.04
N GLN A 124 -29.32 -30.44 15.47
CA GLN A 124 -28.98 -29.04 15.70
C GLN A 124 -29.19 -28.32 14.38
N ILE A 125 -30.39 -27.76 14.26
CA ILE A 125 -30.80 -26.84 13.22
C ILE A 125 -29.86 -25.62 13.28
N VAL A 126 -28.84 -25.61 12.43
CA VAL A 126 -28.14 -24.39 12.04
C VAL A 126 -28.67 -24.02 10.66
N PRO A 127 -29.31 -22.84 10.47
CA PRO A 127 -29.82 -22.45 9.17
C PRO A 127 -28.67 -22.24 8.17
N PRO A 128 -28.85 -22.62 6.89
CA PRO A 128 -27.81 -22.46 5.88
C PRO A 128 -27.60 -20.99 5.55
N SER A 129 -26.36 -20.52 5.69
CA SER A 129 -25.92 -19.25 5.12
C SER A 129 -25.77 -19.42 3.61
N PRO A 130 -26.49 -18.67 2.76
CA PRO A 130 -26.41 -18.83 1.32
C PRO A 130 -25.14 -18.17 0.76
N THR A 131 -24.35 -18.98 0.07
CA THR A 131 -23.40 -18.56 -0.96
C THR A 131 -24.12 -17.72 -2.03
N PRO A 132 -23.56 -16.59 -2.50
CA PRO A 132 -24.00 -16.01 -3.77
C PRO A 132 -22.95 -16.19 -4.87
N GLU A 133 -23.34 -16.97 -5.88
CA GLU A 133 -22.85 -16.88 -7.26
C GLU A 133 -23.21 -15.52 -7.91
N PRO A 134 -22.50 -15.08 -8.96
CA PRO A 134 -22.55 -13.71 -9.45
C PRO A 134 -23.78 -13.49 -10.34
N GLN A 135 -24.86 -12.93 -9.77
CA GLN A 135 -25.97 -12.42 -10.56
C GLN A 135 -25.73 -10.98 -11.02
N GLY A 136 -25.71 -10.79 -12.34
CA GLY A 136 -25.63 -9.51 -13.00
C GLY A 136 -26.88 -8.66 -12.74
N THR A 137 -26.77 -7.72 -11.80
CA THR A 137 -27.79 -6.70 -11.55
C THR A 137 -27.15 -5.32 -11.62
N LYS A 138 -27.79 -4.43 -12.40
CA LYS A 138 -27.34 -3.08 -12.78
C LYS A 138 -26.84 -2.26 -11.58
N ARG A 139 -25.51 -2.21 -11.40
CA ARG A 139 -24.83 -1.38 -10.38
C ARG A 139 -25.08 0.11 -10.66
N THR A 140 -26.14 0.66 -10.06
CA THR A 140 -26.45 2.09 -10.07
C THR A 140 -26.27 2.73 -8.70
N SER A 141 -25.20 2.37 -7.99
CA SER A 141 -24.73 3.14 -6.83
C SER A 141 -23.23 2.94 -6.69
N VAL A 142 -22.47 3.92 -7.18
CA VAL A 142 -21.04 4.02 -6.87
C VAL A 142 -20.94 4.84 -5.60
N THR A 143 -20.39 4.23 -4.55
CA THR A 143 -20.07 4.84 -3.27
C THR A 143 -18.85 5.75 -3.41
N VAL A 144 -18.95 6.98 -2.92
CA VAL A 144 -17.82 7.78 -2.47
C VAL A 144 -17.94 7.76 -0.94
N GLU A 145 -16.94 7.24 -0.24
CA GLU A 145 -16.90 7.20 1.25
C GLU A 145 -18.06 6.46 1.95
N GLY A 146 -18.51 5.32 1.41
CA GLY A 146 -19.47 4.45 2.10
C GLY A 146 -20.90 5.02 2.27
N LYS A 147 -21.19 6.21 1.76
CA LYS A 147 -22.55 6.78 1.75
C LYS A 147 -23.27 6.47 0.44
N LEU A 148 -24.48 5.94 0.56
CA LEU A 148 -25.38 5.71 -0.58
C LEU A 148 -25.86 7.08 -1.08
N VAL A 149 -25.42 7.48 -2.27
CA VAL A 149 -25.81 8.75 -2.89
C VAL A 149 -27.03 8.51 -3.78
N ASP A 150 -28.15 9.16 -3.47
CA ASP A 150 -29.34 9.13 -4.30
C ASP A 150 -29.16 10.00 -5.56
N TRP A 151 -28.85 9.34 -6.68
CA TRP A 151 -28.63 9.98 -7.97
C TRP A 151 -29.85 10.71 -8.54
N LYS A 152 -31.08 10.37 -8.10
CA LYS A 152 -32.29 11.08 -8.55
C LYS A 152 -32.32 12.51 -8.02
N VAL A 153 -31.91 12.69 -6.75
CA VAL A 153 -31.84 14.01 -6.11
C VAL A 153 -30.71 14.85 -6.71
N VAL A 154 -29.56 14.21 -6.98
CA VAL A 154 -28.42 14.85 -7.68
C VAL A 154 -28.85 15.36 -9.06
N LYS A 155 -29.58 14.54 -9.83
CA LYS A 155 -30.11 14.92 -11.14
C LYS A 155 -31.07 16.12 -11.05
N LYS A 156 -31.99 16.11 -10.08
CA LYS A 156 -32.96 17.19 -9.87
C LYS A 156 -32.25 18.53 -9.57
N LEU A 157 -31.22 18.52 -8.72
CA LEU A 157 -30.44 19.73 -8.42
C LEU A 157 -29.62 20.20 -9.63
N TYR A 158 -29.01 19.27 -10.37
CA TYR A 158 -28.27 19.61 -11.59
C TYR A 158 -29.17 20.26 -12.65
N LEU A 159 -30.37 19.74 -12.89
CA LEU A 159 -31.30 20.33 -13.86
C LEU A 159 -31.78 21.73 -13.45
N ARG A 160 -31.85 22.01 -12.13
CA ARG A 160 -32.22 23.32 -11.60
C ARG A 160 -31.09 24.34 -11.71
N CYS A 161 -29.86 23.98 -11.34
CA CYS A 161 -28.74 24.90 -11.25
C CYS A 161 -27.87 24.93 -12.53
N ARG A 162 -27.97 23.90 -13.39
CA ARG A 162 -27.15 23.65 -14.59
C ARG A 162 -25.63 23.78 -14.39
N SER A 163 -25.16 23.68 -13.14
CA SER A 163 -23.77 23.88 -12.76
C SER A 163 -23.19 22.65 -12.06
N ILE A 164 -22.20 22.03 -12.70
CA ILE A 164 -21.54 20.82 -12.19
C ILE A 164 -20.82 21.10 -10.86
N LYS A 165 -20.17 22.27 -10.72
CA LYS A 165 -19.42 22.63 -9.52
C LYS A 165 -20.33 22.78 -8.30
N GLN A 166 -21.49 23.41 -8.47
CA GLN A 166 -22.45 23.60 -7.39
C GLN A 166 -23.12 22.28 -6.98
N THR A 167 -23.52 21.44 -7.94
CA THR A 167 -24.08 20.12 -7.64
C THR A 167 -23.07 19.24 -6.91
N ALA A 168 -21.81 19.26 -7.33
CA ALA A 168 -20.73 18.52 -6.68
C ALA A 168 -20.52 18.97 -5.22
N ALA A 169 -20.46 20.29 -4.98
CA ALA A 169 -20.30 20.84 -3.64
C ALA A 169 -21.46 20.47 -2.70
N HIS A 170 -22.70 20.53 -3.19
CA HIS A 170 -23.90 20.24 -2.38
C HIS A 170 -23.95 18.78 -1.89
N PHE A 171 -23.54 17.83 -2.74
CA PHE A 171 -23.56 16.41 -2.40
C PHE A 171 -22.20 15.87 -1.93
N LYS A 172 -21.21 16.75 -1.71
CA LYS A 172 -19.82 16.38 -1.38
C LYS A 172 -19.23 15.35 -2.36
N LEU A 173 -19.59 15.49 -3.63
CA LEU A 173 -19.09 14.65 -4.71
C LEU A 173 -17.92 15.33 -5.41
N SER A 174 -17.05 14.54 -6.04
CA SER A 174 -16.09 15.13 -6.98
C SER A 174 -16.83 15.68 -8.22
N PRO A 175 -16.41 16.83 -8.79
CA PRO A 175 -16.98 17.35 -10.03
C PRO A 175 -16.89 16.35 -11.20
N ASN A 176 -15.86 15.50 -11.19
CA ASN A 176 -15.65 14.46 -12.21
C ASN A 176 -16.69 13.34 -12.09
N THR A 177 -17.10 12.97 -10.87
CA THR A 177 -18.14 11.96 -10.64
C THR A 177 -19.48 12.43 -11.22
N VAL A 178 -19.85 13.68 -10.96
CA VAL A 178 -21.08 14.29 -11.50
C VAL A 178 -21.01 14.40 -13.03
N LYS A 179 -19.88 14.87 -13.58
CA LYS A 179 -19.65 14.96 -15.03
C LYS A 179 -19.73 13.61 -15.74
N ALA A 180 -19.13 12.56 -15.15
CA ALA A 180 -19.19 11.21 -15.68
C ALA A 180 -20.63 10.67 -15.68
N ARG A 181 -21.42 10.97 -14.64
CA ARG A 181 -22.83 10.56 -14.56
C ARG A 181 -23.69 11.26 -15.60
N ILE A 182 -23.53 12.58 -15.77
CA ILE A 182 -24.24 13.36 -16.79
C ILE A 182 -24.02 12.78 -18.19
N ARG A 183 -22.78 12.40 -18.54
CA ARG A 183 -22.47 11.79 -19.84
C ARG A 183 -23.07 10.41 -20.00
N ARG A 184 -23.04 9.59 -18.95
CA ARG A 184 -23.57 8.22 -18.98
C ARG A 184 -25.10 8.18 -19.11
N GLU A 185 -25.79 9.12 -18.48
CA GLU A 185 -27.26 9.15 -18.43
C GLU A 185 -27.91 10.26 -19.27
N GLY A 186 -27.11 11.05 -19.98
CA GLY A 186 -27.61 12.06 -20.92
C GLY A 186 -28.47 13.16 -20.29
N TRP A 187 -28.14 13.65 -19.09
CA TRP A 187 -28.97 14.66 -18.38
C TRP A 187 -29.05 16.04 -19.05
N GLY A 188 -28.31 16.26 -20.14
CA GLY A 188 -28.26 17.51 -20.88
C GLY A 188 -28.93 17.47 -22.24
N ALA A 189 -29.56 16.35 -22.61
CA ALA A 189 -30.44 16.27 -23.78
C ALA A 189 -31.80 16.89 -23.50
#